data_AF-A0A0F9KLD2-F1
#
_entry.id   AF-A0A0F9KLD2-F1
#
_cell.length_a   1.000
_cell.length_b   1.000
_cell.length_c   1.000
_cell.angle_alpha   90.00
_cell.angle_beta   90.00
_cell.angle_gamma   90.00
#
_symmetry.space_group_name_H-M   'P 1'
#
loop_
_entity.id
_entity.type
_entity.pdbx_description
1 polymer ?
#
loop_
_entity_poly.entity_id
_entity_poly.type
_entity_poly.pdbx_seq_one_letter_code
_entity_poly.pdbx_strand_id
1 'polypeptide(L)'
;AGKPARVVLRGERISNDPDLLDNLQAWSESAYETKLLHSNLAFPLLKKLTEVGDAPAKKVFKEEISKRLSSGFIPVMKFLANEGYLNELNLEEGEIAVENLKKIDFSNCNLVLFPVMITRAEKLELLNISNNYISELVSEIGNLKKLKTLSMDGNQISVLPKELGKLEALEYLTLSFNNLKKLPESIGD
;
A
#
# COMPACT_ATOMS: atom_id res chain seq x y z
N ALA A 1 14.80 -29.10 -3.12
CA ALA A 1 14.01 -28.86 -4.35
C ALA A 1 12.61 -29.40 -4.13
N GLY A 2 11.69 -28.55 -3.69
CA GLY A 2 10.29 -28.92 -3.50
C GLY A 2 9.57 -28.89 -4.84
N LYS A 3 8.77 -29.91 -5.14
CA LYS A 3 7.92 -29.93 -6.34
C LYS A 3 6.91 -28.77 -6.27
N PRO A 4 6.59 -28.09 -7.39
CA PRO A 4 5.53 -27.08 -7.39
C PRO A 4 4.22 -27.73 -6.94
N ALA A 5 3.49 -27.03 -6.07
CA ALA A 5 2.26 -27.51 -5.51
C ALA A 5 1.22 -27.70 -6.62
N ARG A 6 0.57 -28.87 -6.64
CA ARG A 6 -0.63 -29.07 -7.46
C ARG A 6 -1.71 -28.22 -6.79
N VAL A 7 -2.10 -27.10 -7.42
CA VAL A 7 -3.14 -26.19 -6.91
C VAL A 7 -4.48 -26.93 -6.97
N VAL A 8 -4.80 -27.65 -5.89
CA VAL A 8 -6.12 -28.26 -5.68
C VAL A 8 -6.88 -27.34 -4.75
N LEU A 9 -7.63 -26.39 -5.32
CA LEU A 9 -8.53 -25.51 -4.60
C LEU A 9 -9.74 -26.32 -4.10
N ARG A 10 -9.58 -27.05 -2.99
CA ARG A 10 -10.71 -27.68 -2.29
C ARG A 10 -11.45 -26.60 -1.51
N GLY A 11 -12.62 -26.19 -2.00
CA GLY A 11 -13.56 -25.43 -1.17
C GLY A 11 -14.69 -24.75 -1.91
N GLU A 12 -14.44 -24.21 -3.10
CA GLU A 12 -15.50 -23.58 -3.89
C GLU A 12 -15.35 -23.97 -5.35
N ARG A 13 -16.50 -24.22 -5.97
CA ARG A 13 -16.67 -24.80 -7.30
C ARG A 13 -16.20 -23.80 -8.37
N ILE A 14 -14.90 -23.59 -8.49
CA ILE A 14 -14.30 -23.02 -9.69
C ILE A 14 -14.41 -24.14 -10.74
N SER A 15 -15.16 -23.84 -11.80
CA SER A 15 -15.56 -24.70 -12.94
C SER A 15 -14.85 -26.05 -13.07
N ASN A 16 -15.62 -27.11 -13.35
CA ASN A 16 -15.13 -28.43 -13.81
C ASN A 16 -14.43 -28.38 -15.19
N ASP A 17 -13.82 -27.25 -15.53
CA ASP A 17 -13.15 -26.99 -16.79
C ASP A 17 -11.69 -27.43 -16.66
N PRO A 18 -11.28 -28.54 -17.29
CA PRO A 18 -9.91 -29.06 -17.21
C PRO A 18 -8.88 -28.05 -17.71
N ASP A 19 -9.27 -27.21 -18.68
CA ASP A 19 -8.39 -26.24 -19.31
C ASP A 19 -7.98 -25.11 -18.34
N LEU A 20 -8.82 -24.80 -17.35
CA LEU A 20 -8.50 -23.78 -16.33
C LEU A 20 -7.40 -24.25 -15.36
N LEU A 21 -7.42 -25.54 -15.01
CA LEU A 21 -6.41 -26.16 -14.14
C LEU A 21 -5.06 -26.25 -14.84
N ASP A 22 -5.04 -26.64 -16.11
CA ASP A 22 -3.82 -26.74 -16.90
C ASP A 22 -3.21 -25.35 -17.19
N ASN A 23 -4.05 -24.32 -17.38
CA ASN A 23 -3.58 -22.94 -17.53
C ASN A 23 -2.96 -22.36 -16.24
N LEU A 24 -3.54 -22.67 -15.07
CA LEU A 24 -2.98 -22.26 -13.78
C LEU A 24 -1.67 -22.99 -13.46
N GLN A 25 -1.60 -24.28 -13.80
CA GLN A 25 -0.40 -25.10 -13.70
C GLN A 25 0.73 -24.53 -14.58
N ALA A 26 0.45 -24.24 -15.85
CA ALA A 26 1.41 -23.63 -16.77
C ALA A 26 1.87 -22.23 -16.29
N TRP A 27 0.98 -21.44 -15.72
CA TRP A 27 1.33 -20.13 -15.17
C TRP A 27 2.20 -20.25 -13.90
N SER A 28 1.92 -21.21 -13.02
CA SER A 28 2.78 -21.53 -11.87
C SER A 28 4.17 -21.99 -12.31
N GLU A 29 4.24 -22.85 -13.35
CA GLU A 29 5.50 -23.34 -13.93
C GLU A 29 6.31 -22.22 -14.60
N SER A 30 5.65 -21.15 -15.05
CA SER A 30 6.28 -19.92 -15.56
C SER A 30 6.67 -18.91 -14.46
N ALA A 31 6.67 -19.31 -13.18
CA ALA A 31 6.88 -18.42 -12.05
C ALA A 31 5.92 -17.21 -12.02
N TYR A 32 4.67 -17.43 -12.46
CA TYR A 32 3.60 -16.43 -12.50
C TYR A 32 3.93 -15.18 -13.33
N GLU A 33 4.66 -15.34 -14.43
CA GLU A 33 4.98 -14.23 -15.32
C GLU A 33 3.71 -13.46 -15.75
N THR A 34 3.65 -12.18 -15.38
CA THR A 34 2.50 -11.29 -15.64
C THR A 34 2.36 -10.89 -17.12
N LYS A 35 3.29 -11.33 -17.98
CA LYS A 35 3.20 -11.19 -19.45
C LYS A 35 2.36 -12.30 -20.09
N LEU A 36 2.20 -13.43 -19.41
CA LEU A 36 1.47 -14.61 -19.91
C LEU A 36 -0.02 -14.55 -19.56
N LEU A 37 -0.40 -13.70 -18.61
CA LEU A 37 -1.78 -13.45 -18.23
C LEU A 37 -2.02 -11.95 -18.14
N HIS A 38 -3.11 -11.44 -18.72
CA HIS A 38 -3.40 -10.01 -18.69
C HIS A 38 -3.39 -9.47 -17.24
N SER A 39 -2.75 -8.33 -17.00
CA SER A 39 -2.47 -7.78 -15.66
C SER A 39 -3.72 -7.61 -14.78
N ASN A 40 -4.88 -7.36 -15.39
CA ASN A 40 -6.19 -7.27 -14.74
C ASN A 40 -6.70 -8.60 -14.17
N LEU A 41 -6.31 -9.74 -14.75
CA LEU A 41 -6.65 -11.07 -14.26
C LEU A 41 -5.55 -11.65 -13.36
N ALA A 42 -4.29 -11.35 -13.67
CA ALA A 42 -3.14 -11.85 -12.93
C ALA A 42 -3.15 -11.41 -11.47
N PHE A 43 -3.47 -10.13 -11.22
CA PHE A 43 -3.31 -9.56 -9.89
C PHE A 43 -4.34 -10.07 -8.87
N PRO A 44 -5.65 -10.12 -9.17
CA PRO A 44 -6.63 -10.73 -8.25
C PRO A 44 -6.40 -12.24 -8.06
N LEU A 45 -5.89 -12.92 -9.09
CA LEU A 45 -5.61 -14.35 -9.02
C LEU A 45 -4.41 -14.66 -8.12
N LEU A 46 -3.33 -13.87 -8.21
CA LEU A 46 -2.18 -13.93 -7.28
C LEU A 46 -2.63 -13.74 -5.83
N LYS A 47 -3.57 -12.82 -5.58
CA LYS A 47 -4.17 -12.62 -4.27
C LYS A 47 -4.87 -13.89 -3.78
N LYS A 48 -5.75 -14.49 -4.59
CA LYS A 48 -6.44 -15.74 -4.24
C LYS A 48 -5.46 -16.89 -3.96
N LEU A 49 -4.42 -17.02 -4.77
CA LEU A 49 -3.36 -18.03 -4.55
C LEU A 49 -2.59 -17.78 -3.25
N THR A 50 -2.35 -16.51 -2.91
CA THR A 50 -1.76 -16.10 -1.63
C THR A 50 -2.66 -16.47 -0.44
N GLU A 51 -3.97 -16.24 -0.55
CA GLU A 51 -4.97 -16.56 0.47
C GLU A 51 -5.06 -18.06 0.78
N VAL A 52 -4.82 -18.93 -0.23
CA VAL A 52 -4.78 -20.39 -0.04
C VAL A 52 -3.40 -20.93 0.36
N GLY A 53 -2.41 -20.05 0.57
CA GLY A 53 -1.10 -20.41 1.12
C GLY A 53 -0.02 -20.80 0.11
N ASP A 54 -0.19 -20.47 -1.18
CA ASP A 54 0.86 -20.69 -2.18
C ASP A 54 2.02 -19.69 -1.96
N ALA A 55 3.11 -20.17 -1.35
CA ALA A 55 4.25 -19.33 -1.00
C ALA A 55 4.96 -18.70 -2.21
N PRO A 56 5.20 -19.42 -3.33
CA PRO A 56 5.65 -18.81 -4.57
C PRO A 56 4.73 -17.68 -5.09
N ALA A 57 3.41 -17.89 -5.12
CA ALA A 57 2.47 -16.87 -5.56
C ALA A 57 2.47 -15.66 -4.63
N LYS A 58 2.55 -15.88 -3.30
CA LYS A 58 2.67 -14.81 -2.31
C LYS A 58 3.89 -13.92 -2.54
N LYS A 59 5.03 -14.53 -2.86
CA LYS A 59 6.25 -13.80 -3.19
C LYS A 59 6.06 -12.92 -4.42
N VAL A 60 5.57 -13.49 -5.53
CA VAL A 60 5.34 -12.73 -6.77
C VAL A 60 4.28 -11.64 -6.58
N PHE A 61 3.26 -11.91 -5.77
CA PHE A 61 2.21 -10.94 -5.45
C PHE A 61 2.78 -9.71 -4.76
N LYS A 62 3.59 -9.90 -3.71
CA LYS A 62 4.29 -8.82 -3.00
C LYS A 62 5.22 -8.03 -3.93
N GLU A 63 6.00 -8.71 -4.76
CA GLU A 63 6.89 -8.07 -5.74
C GLU A 63 6.12 -7.19 -6.73
N GLU A 64 4.96 -7.66 -7.22
CA GLU A 64 4.11 -6.90 -8.13
C GLU A 64 3.41 -5.72 -7.41
N ILE A 65 3.00 -5.86 -6.14
CA ILE A 65 2.51 -4.74 -5.33
C ILE A 65 3.62 -3.67 -5.20
N SER A 66 4.82 -4.06 -4.78
CA SER A 66 5.95 -3.15 -4.60
C SER A 66 6.30 -2.43 -5.90
N LYS A 67 6.36 -3.16 -7.02
CA LYS A 67 6.63 -2.59 -8.36
C LYS A 67 5.55 -1.60 -8.82
N ARG A 68 4.28 -1.90 -8.56
CA ARG A 68 3.17 -1.01 -8.90
C ARG A 68 3.16 0.23 -8.02
N LEU A 69 3.47 0.09 -6.74
CA LEU A 69 3.60 1.20 -5.81
C LEU A 69 4.77 2.12 -6.20
N SER A 70 5.94 1.54 -6.50
CA SER A 70 7.15 2.28 -6.88
C SER A 70 7.04 2.98 -8.24
N SER A 71 6.02 2.64 -9.06
CA SER A 71 5.78 3.32 -10.34
C SER A 71 5.44 4.81 -10.17
N GLY A 72 4.94 5.21 -9.00
CA GLY A 72 4.49 6.59 -8.75
C GLY A 72 3.20 6.97 -9.50
N PHE A 73 2.59 6.04 -10.24
CA PHE A 73 1.38 6.32 -10.99
C PHE A 73 0.16 6.32 -10.06
N ILE A 74 -0.30 7.53 -9.71
CA ILE A 74 -1.30 7.78 -8.67
C ILE A 74 -2.55 6.87 -8.78
N PRO A 75 -3.21 6.69 -9.93
CA PRO A 75 -4.39 5.82 -10.00
C PRO A 75 -4.12 4.38 -9.59
N VAL A 76 -2.95 3.83 -9.95
CA VAL A 76 -2.54 2.48 -9.56
C VAL A 76 -2.23 2.42 -8.07
N MET A 77 -1.52 3.42 -7.54
CA MET A 77 -1.22 3.49 -6.11
C MET A 77 -2.50 3.59 -5.26
N LYS A 78 -3.47 4.42 -5.69
CA LYS A 78 -4.78 4.54 -5.04
C LYS A 78 -5.57 3.24 -5.07
N PHE A 79 -5.54 2.52 -6.18
CA PHE A 79 -6.12 1.19 -6.27
C PHE A 79 -5.48 0.23 -5.25
N LEU A 80 -4.13 0.22 -5.14
CA LEU A 80 -3.45 -0.61 -4.15
C LEU A 80 -3.86 -0.28 -2.71
N ALA A 81 -3.97 1.00 -2.39
CA ALA A 81 -4.40 1.48 -1.08
C ALA A 81 -5.85 1.10 -0.78
N ASN A 82 -6.76 1.36 -1.71
CA ASN A 82 -8.20 1.11 -1.55
C ASN A 82 -8.54 -0.37 -1.37
N GLU A 83 -7.84 -1.25 -2.09
CA GLU A 83 -8.05 -2.69 -1.99
C GLU A 83 -7.30 -3.33 -0.81
N GLY A 84 -6.59 -2.53 0.00
CA GLY A 84 -5.85 -3.00 1.17
C GLY A 84 -4.57 -3.77 0.85
N TYR A 85 -4.10 -3.77 -0.40
CA TYR A 85 -2.88 -4.49 -0.82
C TYR A 85 -1.61 -3.97 -0.17
N LEU A 86 -1.62 -2.74 0.33
CA LEU A 86 -0.50 -2.18 1.09
C LEU A 86 -0.19 -2.99 2.36
N ASN A 87 -1.20 -3.67 2.94
CA ASN A 87 -1.04 -4.48 4.16
C ASN A 87 -0.33 -5.82 3.91
N GLU A 88 -0.16 -6.22 2.64
CA GLU A 88 0.56 -7.43 2.27
C GLU A 88 2.08 -7.24 2.33
N LEU A 89 2.54 -5.98 2.26
CA LEU A 89 3.95 -5.64 2.37
C LEU A 89 4.36 -5.61 3.85
N ASN A 90 5.50 -6.22 4.15
CA ASN A 90 6.18 -5.93 5.41
C ASN A 90 6.84 -4.53 5.33
N LEU A 91 7.42 -4.09 6.46
CA LEU A 91 8.01 -2.76 6.53
C LEU A 91 9.15 -2.57 5.51
N GLU A 92 10.09 -3.51 5.40
CA GLU A 92 11.23 -3.44 4.47
C GLU A 92 10.79 -3.40 3.00
N GLU A 93 9.83 -4.27 2.62
CA GLU A 93 9.26 -4.30 1.27
C GLU A 93 8.55 -2.99 0.91
N GLY A 94 7.83 -2.42 1.89
CA GLY A 94 7.14 -1.14 1.75
C GLY A 94 8.11 0.04 1.64
N GLU A 95 9.16 0.04 2.45
CA GLU A 95 10.22 1.06 2.46
C GLU A 95 10.89 1.17 1.08
N ILE A 96 11.34 0.04 0.54
CA ILE A 96 11.95 -0.04 -0.80
C ILE A 96 10.96 0.45 -1.86
N ALA A 97 9.68 0.09 -1.74
CA ALA A 97 8.65 0.46 -2.72
C ALA A 97 8.37 1.98 -2.76
N VAL A 98 8.61 2.72 -1.67
CA VAL A 98 8.32 4.17 -1.59
C VAL A 98 9.56 5.05 -1.61
N GLU A 99 10.77 4.50 -1.52
CA GLU A 99 12.03 5.24 -1.31
C GLU A 99 12.28 6.40 -2.30
N ASN A 100 11.78 6.25 -3.53
CA ASN A 100 12.02 7.19 -4.63
C ASN A 100 10.84 8.12 -4.92
N LEU A 101 9.72 7.95 -4.20
CA LEU A 101 8.51 8.71 -4.45
C LEU A 101 8.62 10.14 -3.90
N LYS A 102 8.26 11.10 -4.75
CA LYS A 102 8.15 12.53 -4.36
C LYS A 102 6.73 12.95 -4.01
N LYS A 103 5.74 12.20 -4.49
CA LYS A 103 4.32 12.51 -4.30
C LYS A 103 3.58 11.21 -4.02
N ILE A 104 2.78 11.20 -2.97
CA ILE A 104 1.85 10.13 -2.66
C ILE A 104 0.48 10.76 -2.44
N ASP A 105 -0.51 10.30 -3.21
CA ASP A 105 -1.92 10.65 -3.02
C ASP A 105 -2.70 9.37 -2.77
N PHE A 106 -3.12 9.21 -1.51
CA PHE A 106 -4.02 8.20 -1.02
C PHE A 106 -5.31 8.80 -0.48
N SER A 107 -5.75 9.93 -1.05
CA SER A 107 -7.04 10.51 -0.71
C SER A 107 -8.19 9.62 -1.16
N ASN A 108 -9.25 9.50 -0.36
CA ASN A 108 -10.43 8.68 -0.71
C ASN A 108 -10.06 7.20 -0.98
N CYS A 109 -9.21 6.61 -0.15
CA CYS A 109 -8.75 5.22 -0.29
C CYS A 109 -9.28 4.31 0.84
N ASN A 110 -10.30 4.74 1.59
CA ASN A 110 -10.89 4.00 2.71
C ASN A 110 -9.87 3.53 3.77
N LEU A 111 -8.75 4.25 3.93
CA LEU A 111 -7.70 3.88 4.87
C LEU A 111 -8.20 4.03 6.31
N VAL A 112 -8.12 2.96 7.09
CA VAL A 112 -8.45 2.99 8.54
C VAL A 112 -7.19 3.26 9.38
N LEU A 113 -6.04 2.78 8.92
CA LEU A 113 -4.75 2.98 9.57
C LEU A 113 -3.82 3.79 8.68
N PHE A 114 -2.92 4.56 9.29
CA PHE A 114 -1.86 5.22 8.55
C PHE A 114 -0.87 4.18 7.99
N PRO A 115 -0.57 4.19 6.69
CA PRO A 115 0.42 3.30 6.08
C PRO A 115 1.86 3.70 6.49
N VAL A 116 2.35 3.11 7.59
CA VAL A 116 3.61 3.50 8.25
C VAL A 116 4.84 3.48 7.34
N MET A 117 4.88 2.61 6.33
CA MET A 117 6.00 2.56 5.38
C MET A 117 6.21 3.88 4.62
N ILE A 118 5.17 4.71 4.45
CA ILE A 118 5.30 6.04 3.82
C ILE A 118 6.33 6.90 4.56
N THR A 119 6.46 6.75 5.88
CA THR A 119 7.37 7.57 6.70
C THR A 119 8.86 7.43 6.35
N ARG A 120 9.18 6.49 5.46
CA ARG A 120 10.53 6.19 4.98
C ARG A 120 10.80 6.71 3.58
N ALA A 121 9.81 7.32 2.94
CA ALA A 121 9.98 8.02 1.68
C ALA A 121 10.74 9.36 1.90
N GLU A 122 12.07 9.30 2.07
CA GLU A 122 12.91 10.47 2.39
C GLU A 122 12.88 11.57 1.32
N LYS A 123 12.43 11.24 0.11
CA LYS A 123 12.28 12.17 -1.03
C LYS A 123 10.88 12.76 -1.15
N LEU A 124 9.95 12.38 -0.26
CA LEU A 124 8.55 12.78 -0.35
C LEU A 124 8.40 14.29 -0.09
N GLU A 125 7.79 14.97 -1.05
CA GLU A 125 7.51 16.41 -1.01
C GLU A 125 6.01 16.69 -0.81
N LEU A 126 5.14 15.77 -1.23
CA LEU A 126 3.68 15.88 -1.08
C LEU A 126 3.08 14.55 -0.60
N LEU A 127 2.32 14.62 0.50
CA LEU A 127 1.51 13.52 1.01
C LEU A 127 0.06 13.99 1.17
N ASN A 128 -0.84 13.34 0.43
CA ASN A 128 -2.28 13.54 0.59
C ASN A 128 -2.93 12.24 1.09
N ILE A 129 -3.49 12.27 2.29
CA ILE A 129 -4.27 11.18 2.90
C ILE A 129 -5.67 11.67 3.31
N SER A 130 -6.17 12.75 2.69
CA SER A 130 -7.47 13.32 3.00
C SER A 130 -8.64 12.38 2.65
N ASN A 131 -9.78 12.53 3.33
CA ASN A 131 -10.99 11.75 3.12
C ASN A 131 -10.75 10.24 3.32
N ASN A 132 -10.23 9.89 4.49
CA ASN A 132 -10.06 8.51 4.94
C ASN A 132 -10.65 8.35 6.35
N TYR A 133 -10.41 7.22 7.00
CA TYR A 133 -10.90 6.91 8.35
C TYR A 133 -9.77 6.82 9.37
N ILE A 134 -8.65 7.51 9.12
CA ILE A 134 -7.47 7.45 9.98
C ILE A 134 -7.76 8.14 11.30
N SER A 135 -7.66 7.42 12.41
CA SER A 135 -7.89 7.95 13.77
C SER A 135 -6.62 8.40 14.48
N GLU A 136 -5.47 7.86 14.07
CA GLU A 136 -4.17 8.11 14.70
C GLU A 136 -3.08 8.32 13.64
N LEU A 137 -2.21 9.32 13.88
CA LEU A 137 -1.03 9.57 13.08
C LEU A 137 0.21 9.05 13.82
N VAL A 138 1.08 8.33 13.10
CA VAL A 138 2.30 7.73 13.67
C VAL A 138 3.38 8.79 13.95
N SER A 139 4.18 8.58 14.98
CA SER A 139 5.27 9.49 15.38
C SER A 139 6.37 9.62 14.31
N GLU A 140 6.53 8.56 13.52
CA GLU A 140 7.49 8.42 12.44
C GLU A 140 7.21 9.39 11.29
N ILE A 141 6.04 10.06 11.27
CA ILE A 141 5.76 11.14 10.31
C ILE A 141 6.88 12.19 10.31
N GLY A 142 7.51 12.45 11.46
CA GLY A 142 8.62 13.39 11.60
C GLY A 142 9.90 13.01 10.85
N ASN A 143 9.98 11.83 10.25
CA ASN A 143 11.09 11.40 9.39
C ASN A 143 11.03 12.06 8.00
N LEU A 144 9.87 12.59 7.58
CA LEU A 144 9.66 13.15 6.24
C LEU A 144 10.21 14.58 6.10
N LYS A 145 11.53 14.73 6.23
CA LYS A 145 12.22 16.04 6.30
C LYS A 145 12.09 16.91 5.05
N LYS A 146 11.69 16.35 3.91
CA LYS A 146 11.48 17.08 2.65
C LYS A 146 10.00 17.38 2.35
N LEU A 147 9.09 16.97 3.24
CA LEU A 147 7.66 17.12 3.03
C LEU A 147 7.27 18.60 3.09
N LYS A 148 6.70 19.11 2.00
CA LYS A 148 6.23 20.49 1.86
C LYS A 148 4.73 20.61 2.02
N THR A 149 4.00 19.58 1.59
CA THR A 149 2.54 19.56 1.66
C THR A 149 2.07 18.29 2.34
N LEU A 150 1.33 18.44 3.43
CA LEU A 150 0.66 17.37 4.14
C LEU A 150 -0.84 17.67 4.24
N SER A 151 -1.64 16.90 3.51
CA SER A 151 -3.09 17.02 3.54
C SER A 151 -3.73 15.82 4.24
N MET A 152 -4.48 16.09 5.31
CA MET A 152 -5.14 15.08 6.13
C MET A 152 -6.60 15.45 6.46
N ASP A 153 -7.21 16.34 5.69
CA ASP A 153 -8.61 16.73 5.89
C ASP A 153 -9.56 15.54 5.84
N GLY A 154 -10.69 15.58 6.55
CA GLY A 154 -11.71 14.53 6.45
C GLY A 154 -11.21 13.18 6.95
N ASN A 155 -10.62 13.16 8.15
CA ASN A 155 -10.19 11.96 8.87
C ASN A 155 -10.80 11.96 10.28
N GLN A 156 -10.37 11.05 11.15
CA GLN A 156 -10.85 10.92 12.53
C GLN A 156 -9.78 11.27 13.56
N ILE A 157 -8.73 11.99 13.16
CA ILE A 157 -7.55 12.25 13.98
C ILE A 157 -7.93 13.10 15.19
N SER A 158 -7.62 12.60 16.38
CA SER A 158 -7.95 13.29 17.65
C SER A 158 -6.73 13.92 18.34
N VAL A 159 -5.53 13.38 18.07
CA VAL A 159 -4.24 13.84 18.61
C VAL A 159 -3.20 13.79 17.49
N LEU A 160 -2.36 14.82 17.41
CA LEU A 160 -1.18 14.82 16.54
C LEU A 160 0.08 14.55 17.37
N PRO A 161 1.05 13.75 16.87
CA PRO A 161 2.33 13.55 17.52
C PRO A 161 3.13 14.86 17.54
N LYS A 162 3.92 15.07 18.61
CA LYS A 162 4.87 16.21 18.69
C LYS A 162 5.93 16.15 17.60
N GLU A 163 6.17 14.96 17.06
CA GLU A 163 7.08 14.73 15.94
C GLU A 163 6.63 15.43 14.65
N LEU A 164 5.38 15.91 14.57
CA LEU A 164 4.95 16.73 13.44
C LEU A 164 5.75 18.04 13.33
N GLY A 165 6.27 18.56 14.45
CA GLY A 165 7.20 19.70 14.46
C GLY A 165 8.57 19.40 13.85
N LYS A 166 8.90 18.13 13.58
CA LYS A 166 10.14 17.76 12.90
C LYS A 166 10.07 17.94 11.38
N LEU A 167 8.90 18.28 10.83
CA LEU A 167 8.72 18.52 9.40
C LEU A 167 9.23 19.91 9.00
N GLU A 168 10.55 20.09 9.03
CA GLU A 168 11.26 21.38 8.83
C GLU A 168 10.98 22.05 7.48
N ALA A 169 10.60 21.28 6.46
CA ALA A 169 10.28 21.80 5.13
C ALA A 169 8.78 22.03 4.89
N LEU A 170 7.92 21.83 5.89
CA LEU A 170 6.47 21.87 5.71
C LEU A 170 5.98 23.30 5.48
N GLU A 171 5.34 23.52 4.35
CA GLU A 171 4.78 24.81 3.95
C GLU A 171 3.24 24.82 4.09
N TYR A 172 2.60 23.67 3.85
CA TYR A 172 1.15 23.52 3.85
C TYR A 172 0.72 22.31 4.68
N LEU A 173 -0.11 22.56 5.70
CA LEU A 173 -0.73 21.55 6.53
C LEU A 173 -2.24 21.76 6.55
N THR A 174 -3.02 20.77 6.11
CA THR A 174 -4.49 20.82 6.14
C THR A 174 -5.05 19.69 7.00
N LEU A 175 -5.94 20.06 7.93
CA LEU A 175 -6.43 19.22 9.04
C LEU A 175 -7.94 19.35 9.25
N SER A 176 -8.65 19.99 8.33
CA SER A 176 -10.08 20.28 8.45
C SER A 176 -10.88 18.98 8.60
N PHE A 177 -12.05 19.04 9.24
CA PHE A 177 -12.92 17.86 9.40
C PHE A 177 -12.18 16.67 10.06
N ASN A 178 -11.47 16.95 11.16
CA ASN A 178 -10.91 15.95 12.08
C ASN A 178 -11.50 16.16 13.50
N ASN A 179 -11.10 15.31 14.45
CA ASN A 179 -11.54 15.34 15.84
C ASN A 179 -10.53 16.06 16.78
N LEU A 180 -9.71 16.95 16.23
CA LEU A 180 -8.63 17.62 16.95
C LEU A 180 -9.18 18.61 18.00
N LYS A 181 -8.70 18.49 19.22
CA LYS A 181 -8.99 19.45 20.31
C LYS A 181 -7.90 20.51 20.49
N LYS A 182 -6.67 20.17 20.11
CA LYS A 182 -5.49 21.03 20.23
C LYS A 182 -4.45 20.62 19.19
N LEU A 183 -3.60 21.57 18.83
CA LEU A 183 -2.37 21.32 18.10
C LEU A 183 -1.22 21.06 19.12
N PRO A 184 -0.22 20.24 18.77
CA PRO A 184 0.99 20.12 19.59
C PRO A 184 1.79 21.42 19.52
N GLU A 185 2.42 21.79 20.63
CA GLU A 185 3.21 23.04 20.76
C GLU A 185 4.34 23.12 19.73
N SER A 186 4.85 21.96 19.30
CA SER A 186 5.93 21.84 18.32
C SER A 186 5.59 22.29 16.90
N ILE A 187 4.34 22.65 16.57
CA ILE A 187 3.97 23.13 15.23
C ILE A 187 4.03 24.66 15.21
N GLY A 188 4.87 25.21 14.33
CA GLY A 188 4.98 26.66 14.11
C GLY A 188 6.08 27.35 14.93
N ASP A 189 6.87 26.58 15.68
CA ASP A 189 8.17 26.98 16.22
C ASP A 189 9.27 26.90 15.14
#